data_AF-A0A5C7JYI7-F1
#
_entry.id   AF-A0A5C7JYI7-F1
#
_cell.length_a   1.000
_cell.length_b   1.000
_cell.length_c   1.000
_cell.angle_alpha   90.00
_cell.angle_beta   90.00
_cell.angle_gamma   90.00
#
_symmetry.space_group_name_H-M   'P 1'
#
loop_
_entity.id
_entity.type
_entity.pdbx_description
1 polymer ?
#
loop_
_entity_poly.entity_id
_entity_poly.type
_entity_poly.pdbx_seq_one_letter_code
_entity_poly.pdbx_strand_id
1 'polypeptide(L)'
;MNSTLQDILGLVKRRKIKTPTDKDYIVSAAYDNPQEALKPNPKMHSSLISIGALKEMFLASFKNFALGGWARYDDTQYTEAAPLNIVHNAPAVILPNNAGFKIETQLNSLTSFYNGSTQKITPVKLGDAYTMVVSFKGKTANASQNNLNISLSSTGTTPYDRVSKTLIFTKSTQWENFYETFKFYADADFIANGNQWMISAAGNNDVQIADVIYYIEKTYTGNI
;
A
#
# COMPACT_ATOMS: atom_id res chain seq x y z
N MET A 1 49.61 3.33 -28.47
CA MET A 1 49.64 2.70 -27.13
C MET A 1 48.42 3.17 -26.36
N ASN A 2 47.56 2.23 -25.96
CA ASN A 2 46.22 2.48 -25.45
C ASN A 2 46.30 2.94 -23.98
N SER A 3 46.05 4.23 -23.72
CA SER A 3 46.31 4.90 -22.42
C SER A 3 45.57 4.24 -21.25
N THR A 4 44.37 3.72 -21.50
CA THR A 4 43.53 3.08 -20.50
C THR A 4 44.18 1.83 -19.88
N LEU A 5 44.92 1.05 -20.66
CA LEU A 5 45.59 -0.17 -20.16
C LEU A 5 46.79 0.15 -19.26
N GLN A 6 47.56 1.19 -19.60
CA GLN A 6 48.66 1.65 -18.75
C GLN A 6 48.16 2.25 -17.43
N ASP A 7 47.04 2.98 -17.47
CA ASP A 7 46.42 3.55 -16.27
C ASP A 7 45.86 2.46 -15.34
N ILE A 8 45.23 1.42 -15.90
CA ILE A 8 44.75 0.25 -15.15
C ILE A 8 45.92 -0.49 -14.50
N LEU A 9 47.00 -0.76 -15.23
CA LEU A 9 48.21 -1.42 -14.69
C LEU A 9 48.90 -0.58 -13.60
N GLY A 10 48.89 0.75 -13.76
CA GLY A 10 49.39 1.69 -12.77
C GLY A 10 48.59 1.70 -11.47
N LEU A 11 47.27 1.55 -11.56
CA LEU A 11 46.37 1.45 -10.40
C LEU A 11 46.57 0.12 -9.65
N VAL A 12 46.69 -0.99 -10.37
CA VAL A 12 46.97 -2.32 -9.79
C VAL A 12 48.31 -2.33 -9.03
N LYS A 13 49.35 -1.71 -9.60
CA LYS A 13 50.67 -1.62 -8.97
C LYS A 13 50.68 -0.80 -7.67
N ARG A 14 49.71 0.11 -7.47
CA ARG A 14 49.67 1.05 -6.34
C ARG A 14 48.71 0.66 -5.21
N ARG A 15 48.00 -0.50 -5.29
CA ARG A 15 47.04 -0.99 -4.27
C ARG A 15 46.11 0.09 -3.70
N LYS A 16 45.72 1.07 -4.52
CA LYS A 16 44.81 2.13 -4.07
C LYS A 16 43.39 1.60 -4.09
N ILE A 17 42.82 1.42 -2.90
CA ILE A 17 41.41 1.04 -2.75
C ILE A 17 40.57 2.27 -3.08
N LYS A 18 39.74 2.18 -4.13
CA LYS A 18 38.73 3.20 -4.47
C LYS A 18 37.36 2.63 -4.09
N THR A 19 36.60 3.36 -3.29
CA THR A 19 35.18 3.04 -3.06
C THR A 19 34.41 3.26 -4.36
N PRO A 20 33.71 2.24 -4.90
CA PRO A 20 32.94 2.39 -6.11
C PRO A 20 31.84 3.45 -5.97
N THR A 21 31.56 4.16 -7.05
CA THR A 21 30.51 5.18 -7.14
C THR A 21 29.51 4.81 -8.23
N ASP A 22 28.32 5.43 -8.22
CA ASP A 22 27.25 5.16 -9.19
C ASP A 22 27.66 5.43 -10.66
N LYS A 23 28.74 6.18 -10.88
CA LYS A 23 29.32 6.50 -12.20
C LYS A 23 30.29 5.44 -12.73
N ASP A 24 30.70 4.49 -11.89
CA ASP A 24 31.65 3.45 -12.25
C ASP A 24 30.93 2.28 -12.97
N TYR A 25 31.70 1.48 -13.72
CA TYR A 25 31.20 0.34 -14.50
C TYR A 25 31.94 -0.94 -14.12
N ILE A 26 31.23 -2.07 -14.16
CA ILE A 26 31.82 -3.41 -14.14
C ILE A 26 31.94 -3.88 -15.58
N VAL A 27 33.15 -4.28 -15.99
CA VAL A 27 33.37 -4.88 -17.30
C VAL A 27 33.08 -6.37 -17.20
N SER A 28 32.12 -6.84 -17.99
CA SER A 28 31.86 -8.27 -18.19
C SER A 28 32.28 -8.65 -19.60
N ALA A 29 32.80 -9.86 -19.76
CA ALA A 29 33.11 -10.41 -21.08
C ALA A 29 32.65 -11.87 -21.09
N ALA A 30 31.95 -12.25 -22.15
CA ALA A 30 31.48 -13.61 -22.35
C ALA A 30 31.78 -14.06 -23.79
N TYR A 31 31.97 -15.37 -23.94
CA TYR A 31 32.00 -16.02 -25.24
C TYR A 31 30.56 -16.26 -25.72
N ASP A 32 30.35 -16.24 -27.03
CA ASP A 32 29.02 -16.50 -27.63
C ASP A 32 28.48 -17.90 -27.28
N ASN A 33 29.37 -18.87 -27.10
CA ASN A 33 29.04 -20.23 -26.67
C ASN A 33 30.30 -20.93 -26.10
N PRO A 34 30.14 -22.06 -25.38
CA PRO A 34 31.28 -22.80 -24.83
C PRO A 34 32.30 -23.29 -25.89
N GLN A 35 31.85 -23.56 -27.12
CA GLN A 35 32.71 -24.03 -28.21
C GLN A 35 33.57 -22.91 -28.81
N GLU A 36 33.12 -21.66 -28.75
CA GLU A 36 33.87 -20.48 -29.22
C GLU A 36 35.17 -20.31 -28.43
N ALA A 37 35.14 -20.63 -27.12
CA ALA A 37 36.32 -20.57 -26.25
C ALA A 37 37.44 -21.56 -26.65
N LEU A 38 37.11 -22.60 -27.42
CA LEU A 38 38.06 -23.62 -27.88
C LEU A 38 38.73 -23.27 -29.21
N LYS A 39 38.28 -22.18 -29.88
CA LYS A 39 38.87 -21.77 -31.15
C LYS A 39 40.25 -21.14 -30.92
N PRO A 40 41.18 -21.25 -31.90
CA PRO A 40 42.51 -20.65 -31.79
C PRO A 40 42.49 -19.14 -31.56
N ASN A 41 41.45 -18.44 -32.04
CA ASN A 41 41.17 -17.03 -31.80
C ASN A 41 39.71 -16.85 -31.38
N PRO A 42 39.40 -17.01 -30.09
CA PRO A 42 38.03 -16.98 -29.60
C PRO A 42 37.51 -15.53 -29.58
N LYS A 43 36.29 -15.30 -30.06
CA LYS A 43 35.65 -13.97 -30.02
C LYS A 43 34.92 -13.80 -28.69
N MET A 44 35.22 -12.71 -27.98
CA MET A 44 34.50 -12.28 -26.78
C MET A 44 33.74 -10.99 -27.06
N HIS A 45 32.54 -10.89 -26.51
CA HIS A 45 31.81 -9.62 -26.47
C HIS A 45 31.94 -9.03 -25.08
N SER A 46 32.51 -7.84 -25.00
CA SER A 46 32.58 -7.08 -23.76
C SER A 46 31.31 -6.26 -23.58
N SER A 47 30.70 -6.33 -22.40
CA SER A 47 29.58 -5.48 -22.01
C SER A 47 29.92 -4.69 -20.76
N LEU A 48 29.49 -3.44 -20.73
CA LEU A 48 29.63 -2.55 -19.57
C LEU A 48 28.34 -2.59 -18.74
N ILE A 49 28.47 -3.01 -17.50
CA ILE A 49 27.37 -3.01 -16.54
C ILE A 49 27.51 -1.77 -15.65
N SER A 50 26.53 -0.88 -15.69
CA SER A 50 26.51 0.33 -14.84
C SER A 50 26.25 -0.03 -13.39
N ILE A 51 27.10 0.44 -12.47
CA ILE A 51 26.90 0.24 -11.03
C ILE A 51 25.64 0.99 -10.55
N GLY A 52 25.37 2.19 -11.08
CA GLY A 52 24.14 2.93 -10.80
C GLY A 52 22.88 2.16 -11.22
N ALA A 53 22.87 1.56 -12.42
CA ALA A 53 21.73 0.76 -12.86
C ALA A 53 21.53 -0.50 -12.00
N LEU A 54 22.61 -1.21 -11.64
CA LEU A 54 22.54 -2.34 -10.73
C LEU A 54 21.98 -1.95 -9.36
N LYS A 55 22.43 -0.83 -8.80
CA LYS A 55 21.93 -0.29 -7.54
C LYS A 55 20.42 -0.06 -7.59
N GLU A 56 19.91 0.55 -8.65
CA GLU A 56 18.47 0.74 -8.85
C GLU A 56 17.73 -0.60 -8.97
N MET A 57 18.28 -1.57 -9.71
CA MET A 57 17.69 -2.92 -9.81
C MET A 57 17.61 -3.62 -8.45
N PHE A 58 18.68 -3.54 -7.65
CA PHE A 58 18.70 -4.11 -6.30
C PHE A 58 17.73 -3.36 -5.38
N LEU A 59 17.73 -2.03 -5.37
CA LEU A 59 16.81 -1.24 -4.55
C LEU A 59 15.35 -1.50 -4.93
N ALA A 60 15.03 -1.62 -6.22
CA ALA A 60 13.69 -2.00 -6.70
C ALA A 60 13.33 -3.42 -6.24
N SER A 61 14.26 -4.37 -6.33
CA SER A 61 14.06 -5.74 -5.85
C SER A 61 13.85 -5.80 -4.34
N PHE A 62 14.60 -5.01 -3.57
CA PHE A 62 14.46 -4.90 -2.11
C PHE A 62 13.20 -4.16 -1.71
N LYS A 63 12.73 -3.15 -2.45
CA LYS A 63 11.42 -2.51 -2.20
C LYS A 63 10.26 -3.47 -2.44
N ASN A 64 10.37 -4.33 -3.45
CA ASN A 64 9.39 -5.40 -3.66
C ASN A 64 9.43 -6.46 -2.55
N PHE A 65 10.59 -6.64 -1.90
CA PHE A 65 10.76 -7.48 -0.71
C PHE A 65 10.50 -6.75 0.61
N ALA A 66 10.38 -5.42 0.59
CA ALA A 66 10.30 -4.63 1.79
C ALA A 66 8.94 -4.92 2.42
N LEU A 67 9.01 -5.63 3.55
CA LEU A 67 7.90 -6.08 4.35
C LEU A 67 7.06 -4.87 4.75
N GLY A 68 5.85 -4.80 4.20
CA GLY A 68 4.85 -3.86 4.64
C GLY A 68 5.06 -2.42 4.20
N GLY A 69 4.60 -1.51 5.05
CA GLY A 69 4.39 -0.10 4.74
C GLY A 69 3.01 0.32 5.21
N TRP A 70 2.86 1.60 5.55
CA TRP A 70 1.60 2.14 6.03
C TRP A 70 1.28 3.47 5.40
N ALA A 71 -0.02 3.75 5.30
CA ALA A 71 -0.52 5.03 4.88
C ALA A 71 -1.71 5.44 5.73
N ARG A 72 -1.90 6.76 5.82
CA ARG A 72 -3.05 7.39 6.48
C ARG A 72 -3.77 8.28 5.49
N TYR A 73 -5.11 8.24 5.52
CA TYR A 73 -5.99 9.04 4.70
C TYR A 73 -7.08 9.63 5.59
N ASP A 74 -7.22 10.95 5.57
CA ASP A 74 -8.17 11.68 6.39
C ASP A 74 -9.21 12.33 5.50
N ASP A 75 -10.47 12.19 5.89
CA ASP A 75 -11.57 12.93 5.33
C ASP A 75 -11.51 14.38 5.79
N THR A 76 -11.70 15.32 4.87
CA THR A 76 -11.78 16.75 5.16
C THR A 76 -13.14 17.36 4.84
N GLN A 77 -14.10 16.55 4.39
CA GLN A 77 -15.41 17.01 3.95
C GLN A 77 -16.45 16.94 5.09
N TYR A 78 -16.53 15.79 5.75
CA TYR A 78 -17.49 15.51 6.82
C TYR A 78 -16.84 15.75 8.18
N THR A 79 -17.14 16.90 8.74
CA THR A 79 -16.65 17.35 10.06
C THR A 79 -17.79 17.38 11.06
N GLU A 80 -17.51 17.57 12.35
CA GLU A 80 -18.58 17.71 13.36
C GLU A 80 -19.56 18.86 13.04
N ALA A 81 -19.11 19.90 12.32
CA ALA A 81 -19.94 21.03 11.89
C ALA A 81 -20.78 20.72 10.65
N ALA A 82 -20.38 19.72 9.85
CA ALA A 82 -21.07 19.29 8.62
C ALA A 82 -21.04 17.76 8.51
N PRO A 83 -21.74 17.03 9.40
CA PRO A 83 -21.63 15.58 9.47
C PRO A 83 -22.40 14.87 8.36
N LEU A 84 -21.96 13.66 8.03
CA LEU A 84 -22.75 12.75 7.19
C LEU A 84 -23.92 12.21 8.02
N ASN A 85 -25.15 12.33 7.50
CA ASN A 85 -26.32 11.69 8.09
C ASN A 85 -26.59 10.32 7.45
N ILE A 86 -26.68 9.29 8.29
CA ILE A 86 -27.03 7.93 7.91
C ILE A 86 -28.44 7.67 8.39
N VAL A 87 -29.35 7.52 7.44
CA VAL A 87 -30.78 7.38 7.72
C VAL A 87 -31.08 5.96 8.20
N HIS A 88 -31.83 5.86 9.30
CA HIS A 88 -32.31 4.58 9.80
C HIS A 88 -33.27 3.91 8.81
N ASN A 89 -33.19 2.58 8.69
CA ASN A 89 -33.92 1.75 7.71
C ASN A 89 -33.59 2.05 6.23
N ALA A 90 -32.54 2.82 5.95
CA ALA A 90 -32.00 2.95 4.59
C ALA A 90 -30.96 1.86 4.28
N PRO A 91 -30.71 1.55 3.00
CA PRO A 91 -29.60 0.70 2.59
C PRO A 91 -28.25 1.23 3.11
N ALA A 92 -27.28 0.33 3.25
CA ALA A 92 -25.93 0.71 3.62
C ALA A 92 -25.32 1.70 2.61
N VAL A 93 -24.60 2.69 3.13
CA VAL A 93 -23.91 3.73 2.35
C VAL A 93 -22.40 3.61 2.51
N ILE A 94 -21.64 4.20 1.60
CA ILE A 94 -20.17 4.23 1.70
C ILE A 94 -19.79 5.12 2.89
N LEU A 95 -18.88 4.66 3.74
CA LEU A 95 -18.22 5.50 4.76
C LEU A 95 -17.25 6.44 4.04
N PRO A 96 -17.52 7.76 4.04
CA PRO A 96 -16.82 8.66 3.16
C PRO A 96 -15.41 8.96 3.66
N ASN A 97 -14.49 9.04 2.70
CA ASN A 97 -13.17 9.60 2.94
C ASN A 97 -12.61 10.13 1.61
N ASN A 98 -12.57 11.45 1.47
CA ASN A 98 -12.06 12.11 0.27
C ASN A 98 -10.52 12.11 0.16
N ALA A 99 -9.81 11.55 1.14
CA ALA A 99 -8.36 11.59 1.26
C ALA A 99 -7.79 13.02 1.14
N GLY A 100 -8.53 14.02 1.65
CA GLY A 100 -8.15 15.43 1.57
C GLY A 100 -6.85 15.75 2.29
N PHE A 101 -6.48 14.93 3.29
CA PHE A 101 -5.12 14.85 3.81
C PHE A 101 -4.62 13.40 3.76
N LYS A 102 -3.34 13.22 3.45
CA LYS A 102 -2.73 11.88 3.37
C LYS A 102 -1.27 11.85 3.80
N ILE A 103 -0.88 10.75 4.43
CA ILE A 103 0.51 10.41 4.75
C ILE A 103 0.84 9.13 4.01
N GLU A 104 1.65 9.25 2.96
CA GLU A 104 2.11 8.11 2.13
C GLU A 104 3.63 7.99 2.12
N THR A 105 4.34 8.77 2.94
CA THR A 105 5.81 8.75 3.01
C THR A 105 6.37 7.42 3.49
N GLN A 106 5.56 6.62 4.20
CA GLN A 106 5.90 5.29 4.72
C GLN A 106 5.14 4.15 3.99
N LEU A 107 4.48 4.46 2.86
CA LEU A 107 3.62 3.53 2.12
C LEU A 107 4.37 2.29 1.64
N ASN A 108 5.65 2.46 1.26
CA ASN A 108 6.51 1.41 0.72
C ASN A 108 5.81 0.55 -0.36
N SER A 109 5.08 1.23 -1.24
CA SER A 109 4.39 0.71 -2.43
C SER A 109 4.46 1.75 -3.53
N LEU A 110 4.44 1.30 -4.79
CA LEU A 110 4.30 2.20 -5.95
C LEU A 110 2.85 2.67 -6.14
N THR A 111 1.90 1.93 -5.58
CA THR A 111 0.47 2.25 -5.63
C THR A 111 -0.04 2.57 -4.23
N SER A 112 -0.86 3.62 -4.16
CA SER A 112 -1.60 4.01 -2.97
C SER A 112 -2.49 2.85 -2.48
N PHE A 113 -2.71 2.75 -1.17
CA PHE A 113 -3.62 1.74 -0.61
C PHE A 113 -5.09 2.16 -0.66
N TYR A 114 -5.37 3.44 -0.95
CA TYR A 114 -6.73 3.97 -0.97
C TYR A 114 -6.87 5.11 -1.98
N ASN A 115 -7.96 5.09 -2.75
CA ASN A 115 -8.30 6.14 -3.70
C ASN A 115 -9.48 6.96 -3.18
N GLY A 116 -9.22 8.21 -2.77
CA GLY A 116 -10.24 9.12 -2.23
C GLY A 116 -11.32 9.56 -3.23
N SER A 117 -11.06 9.49 -4.54
CA SER A 117 -12.05 9.85 -5.56
C SER A 117 -13.06 8.74 -5.80
N THR A 118 -12.60 7.49 -5.85
CA THR A 118 -13.49 6.32 -6.00
C THR A 118 -13.98 5.78 -4.66
N GLN A 119 -13.37 6.22 -3.56
CA GLN A 119 -13.56 5.75 -2.19
C GLN A 119 -13.30 4.26 -2.02
N LYS A 120 -12.29 3.75 -2.74
CA LYS A 120 -11.94 2.33 -2.77
C LYS A 120 -10.58 2.07 -2.18
N ILE A 121 -10.49 0.99 -1.41
CA ILE A 121 -9.22 0.36 -1.02
C ILE A 121 -8.63 -0.30 -2.28
N THR A 122 -7.35 -0.08 -2.51
CA THR A 122 -6.60 -0.56 -3.67
C THR A 122 -5.43 -1.41 -3.20
N PRO A 123 -5.64 -2.72 -3.00
CA PRO A 123 -4.55 -3.61 -2.65
C PRO A 123 -3.52 -3.70 -3.77
N VAL A 124 -2.28 -4.04 -3.43
CA VAL A 124 -1.14 -3.97 -4.37
C VAL A 124 -0.99 -5.28 -5.14
N LYS A 125 -1.10 -6.42 -4.44
CA LYS A 125 -0.89 -7.74 -5.02
C LYS A 125 -1.87 -8.77 -4.47
N LEU A 126 -2.22 -9.75 -5.29
CA LEU A 126 -2.97 -10.93 -4.89
C LEU A 126 -2.31 -11.61 -3.68
N GLY A 127 -3.10 -11.90 -2.65
CA GLY A 127 -2.65 -12.54 -1.42
C GLY A 127 -2.02 -11.60 -0.40
N ASP A 128 -1.89 -10.30 -0.70
CA ASP A 128 -1.45 -9.32 0.30
C ASP A 128 -2.45 -9.27 1.46
N ALA A 129 -1.93 -9.23 2.69
CA ALA A 129 -2.74 -9.11 3.89
C ALA A 129 -2.54 -7.74 4.54
N TYR A 130 -3.65 -7.13 4.96
CA TYR A 130 -3.69 -5.79 5.50
C TYR A 130 -4.31 -5.78 6.89
N THR A 131 -3.79 -4.89 7.73
CA THR A 131 -4.47 -4.42 8.94
C THR A 131 -4.91 -3.00 8.68
N MET A 132 -6.21 -2.75 8.80
CA MET A 132 -6.80 -1.44 8.60
C MET A 132 -7.49 -0.98 9.86
N VAL A 133 -7.16 0.24 10.28
CA VAL A 133 -7.87 0.94 11.33
C VAL A 133 -8.82 1.92 10.68
N VAL A 134 -10.09 1.81 11.05
CA VAL A 134 -11.14 2.77 10.71
C VAL A 134 -11.47 3.54 11.98
N SER A 135 -11.20 4.84 11.97
CA SER A 135 -11.46 5.74 13.08
C SER A 135 -12.40 6.85 12.64
N PHE A 136 -13.38 7.20 13.46
CA PHE A 136 -14.31 8.30 13.18
C PHE A 136 -15.02 8.73 14.46
N LYS A 137 -15.70 9.87 14.41
CA LYS A 137 -16.65 10.29 15.44
C LYS A 137 -18.06 9.96 15.01
N GLY A 138 -18.83 9.39 15.94
CA GLY A 138 -20.24 9.07 15.73
C GLY A 138 -21.12 9.74 16.77
N LYS A 139 -22.35 10.06 16.41
CA LYS A 139 -23.38 10.55 17.31
C LYS A 139 -24.77 10.09 16.87
N THR A 140 -25.68 9.93 17.81
CA THR A 140 -27.10 9.72 17.56
C THR A 140 -27.95 10.79 18.24
N ALA A 141 -29.14 11.06 17.69
CA ALA A 141 -30.06 12.06 18.24
C ALA A 141 -30.69 11.62 19.57
N ASN A 142 -30.83 10.31 19.79
CA ASN A 142 -31.35 9.72 21.03
C ASN A 142 -30.23 8.93 21.74
N ALA A 143 -30.35 8.71 23.04
CA ALA A 143 -29.40 7.94 23.87
C ALA A 143 -29.74 6.44 23.98
N SER A 144 -30.85 5.96 23.40
CA SER A 144 -31.33 4.60 23.61
C SER A 144 -31.23 3.72 22.37
N GLN A 145 -30.66 2.52 22.54
CA GLN A 145 -30.66 1.42 21.56
C GLN A 145 -30.13 1.83 20.17
N ASN A 146 -28.98 2.51 20.17
CA ASN A 146 -28.31 2.91 18.94
C ASN A 146 -27.14 1.99 18.66
N ASN A 147 -27.07 1.53 17.42
CA ASN A 147 -25.93 0.80 16.91
C ASN A 147 -25.70 1.16 15.45
N LEU A 148 -24.46 0.98 15.00
CA LEU A 148 -24.00 1.21 13.64
C LEU A 148 -23.32 -0.07 13.16
N ASN A 149 -23.73 -0.59 12.02
CA ASN A 149 -22.98 -1.66 11.37
C ASN A 149 -21.95 -1.06 10.44
N ILE A 150 -20.73 -1.59 10.49
CA ILE A 150 -19.67 -1.35 9.52
C ILE A 150 -19.28 -2.68 8.89
N SER A 151 -19.09 -2.69 7.57
CA SER A 151 -18.74 -3.89 6.79
C SER A 151 -17.90 -3.52 5.58
N LEU A 152 -17.07 -4.46 5.11
CA LEU A 152 -16.37 -4.30 3.86
C LEU A 152 -17.24 -4.79 2.70
N SER A 153 -17.38 -3.99 1.65
CA SER A 153 -18.12 -4.40 0.45
C SER A 153 -17.49 -5.64 -0.18
N SER A 154 -18.31 -6.49 -0.80
CA SER A 154 -17.85 -7.62 -1.62
C SER A 154 -18.58 -7.63 -2.95
N THR A 155 -17.83 -7.78 -4.06
CA THR A 155 -18.37 -8.01 -5.41
C THR A 155 -18.06 -9.39 -5.97
N GLY A 156 -17.34 -10.22 -5.19
CA GLY A 156 -16.84 -11.53 -5.61
C GLY A 156 -17.31 -12.68 -4.72
N THR A 157 -16.59 -13.80 -4.77
CA THR A 157 -16.91 -15.02 -4.01
C THR A 157 -16.38 -15.00 -2.58
N THR A 158 -15.35 -14.19 -2.31
CA THR A 158 -14.81 -14.02 -0.96
C THR A 158 -15.84 -13.28 -0.10
N PRO A 159 -16.25 -13.85 1.05
CA PRO A 159 -17.25 -13.24 1.91
C PRO A 159 -16.63 -12.13 2.77
N TYR A 160 -16.24 -11.01 2.13
CA TYR A 160 -15.72 -9.83 2.82
C TYR A 160 -16.76 -9.17 3.73
N ASP A 161 -18.05 -9.48 3.56
CA ASP A 161 -19.14 -9.12 4.48
C ASP A 161 -18.92 -9.66 5.89
N ARG A 162 -18.14 -10.74 6.06
CA ARG A 162 -17.73 -11.27 7.37
C ARG A 162 -16.68 -10.40 8.07
N VAL A 163 -15.98 -9.55 7.33
CA VAL A 163 -15.16 -8.48 7.88
C VAL A 163 -16.08 -7.31 8.21
N SER A 164 -16.88 -7.51 9.26
CA SER A 164 -17.90 -6.57 9.71
C SER A 164 -17.95 -6.51 11.23
N LYS A 165 -18.52 -5.43 11.75
CA LYS A 165 -18.74 -5.23 13.18
C LYS A 165 -19.98 -4.38 13.42
N THR A 166 -20.71 -4.72 14.47
CA THR A 166 -21.74 -3.84 15.05
C THR A 166 -21.11 -3.02 16.16
N LEU A 167 -21.19 -1.71 16.02
CA LEU A 167 -20.70 -0.72 16.97
C LEU A 167 -21.87 -0.22 17.80
N ILE A 168 -21.69 -0.19 19.12
CA ILE A 168 -22.74 0.21 20.07
C ILE A 168 -22.36 1.58 20.63
N PHE A 169 -23.30 2.52 20.55
CA PHE A 169 -23.14 3.83 21.19
C PHE A 169 -23.37 3.72 22.68
N THR A 170 -22.64 4.53 23.45
CA THR A 170 -23.02 4.71 24.86
C THR A 170 -24.38 5.40 24.95
N LYS A 171 -25.00 5.38 26.13
CA LYS A 171 -26.30 6.04 26.34
C LYS A 171 -26.15 7.55 26.44
N SER A 172 -25.65 8.17 25.38
CA SER A 172 -25.32 9.58 25.26
C SER A 172 -25.81 10.12 23.91
N THR A 173 -25.94 11.44 23.82
CA THR A 173 -26.20 12.17 22.57
C THR A 173 -25.01 13.05 22.17
N GLN A 174 -23.85 12.82 22.80
CA GLN A 174 -22.60 13.51 22.49
C GLN A 174 -21.83 12.75 21.42
N TRP A 175 -20.85 13.41 20.81
CA TRP A 175 -19.90 12.76 19.92
C TRP A 175 -19.06 11.73 20.67
N GLU A 176 -18.96 10.53 20.10
CA GLU A 176 -18.15 9.42 20.61
C GLU A 176 -17.10 9.03 19.57
N ASN A 177 -15.90 8.68 20.04
CA ASN A 177 -14.82 8.22 19.16
C ASN A 177 -14.92 6.69 18.98
N PHE A 178 -14.92 6.26 17.72
CA PHE A 178 -14.79 4.86 17.35
C PHE A 178 -13.40 4.63 16.75
N TYR A 179 -12.75 3.56 17.19
CA TYR A 179 -11.45 3.12 16.69
C TYR A 179 -11.52 1.61 16.53
N GLU A 180 -11.59 1.14 15.29
CA GLU A 180 -11.83 -0.26 14.99
C GLU A 180 -10.79 -0.83 14.04
N THR A 181 -10.29 -2.01 14.38
CA THR A 181 -9.24 -2.68 13.62
C THR A 181 -9.81 -3.88 12.86
N PHE A 182 -9.62 -3.89 11.55
CA PHE A 182 -10.05 -4.93 10.65
C PHE A 182 -8.84 -5.56 9.95
N LYS A 183 -8.91 -6.87 9.74
CA LYS A 183 -7.88 -7.63 9.03
C LYS A 183 -8.51 -8.33 7.85
N PHE A 184 -7.88 -8.21 6.69
CA PHE A 184 -8.35 -8.83 5.45
C PHE A 184 -7.18 -9.11 4.51
N TYR A 185 -7.42 -9.99 3.54
CA TYR A 185 -6.48 -10.28 2.47
C TYR A 185 -7.08 -9.91 1.12
N ALA A 186 -6.23 -9.61 0.14
CA ALA A 186 -6.63 -9.30 -1.22
C ALA A 186 -6.78 -10.57 -2.06
N ASP A 187 -7.96 -10.78 -2.64
CA ASP A 187 -8.17 -11.77 -3.69
C ASP A 187 -8.10 -11.11 -5.09
N ALA A 188 -8.38 -11.88 -6.15
CA ALA A 188 -8.28 -11.39 -7.52
C ALA A 188 -9.35 -10.33 -7.85
N ASP A 189 -10.56 -10.45 -7.27
CA ASP A 189 -11.64 -9.49 -7.48
C ASP A 189 -11.33 -8.16 -6.79
N PHE A 190 -10.83 -8.21 -5.56
CA PHE A 190 -10.43 -7.03 -4.80
C PHE A 190 -9.30 -6.27 -5.52
N ILE A 191 -8.32 -6.96 -6.09
CA ILE A 191 -7.28 -6.31 -6.90
C ILE A 191 -7.86 -5.61 -8.15
N ALA A 192 -8.81 -6.26 -8.83
CA ALA A 192 -9.38 -5.72 -10.06
C ALA A 192 -10.34 -4.55 -9.81
N ASN A 193 -11.18 -4.66 -8.78
CA ASN A 193 -12.34 -3.80 -8.60
C ASN A 193 -12.25 -2.87 -7.39
N GLY A 194 -11.45 -3.20 -6.39
CA GLY A 194 -11.39 -2.48 -5.11
C GLY A 194 -12.66 -2.64 -4.26
N ASN A 195 -12.51 -2.57 -2.94
CA ASN A 195 -13.61 -2.64 -1.97
C ASN A 195 -13.73 -1.36 -1.16
N GLN A 196 -14.88 -1.15 -0.53
CA GLN A 196 -15.26 0.07 0.18
C GLN A 196 -15.80 -0.28 1.55
N TRP A 197 -15.56 0.60 2.53
CA TRP A 197 -16.26 0.48 3.81
C TRP A 197 -17.69 0.97 3.66
N MET A 198 -18.61 0.11 4.09
CA MET A 198 -20.04 0.34 4.07
C MET A 198 -20.55 0.45 5.50
N ILE A 199 -21.49 1.36 5.72
CA ILE A 199 -22.07 1.64 7.02
C ILE A 199 -23.60 1.76 6.93
N SER A 200 -24.28 1.32 8.00
CA SER A 200 -25.75 1.43 8.10
C SER A 200 -26.19 1.63 9.54
N ALA A 201 -27.16 2.52 9.75
CA ALA A 201 -27.81 2.72 11.04
C ALA A 201 -28.73 1.53 11.37
N ALA A 202 -28.25 0.61 12.21
CA ALA A 202 -28.94 -0.63 12.56
C ALA A 202 -29.66 -0.59 13.91
N GLY A 203 -29.54 0.52 14.65
CA GLY A 203 -30.33 0.81 15.85
C GLY A 203 -31.71 1.33 15.47
N ASN A 204 -32.29 2.18 16.33
CA ASN A 204 -33.63 2.77 16.10
C ASN A 204 -33.60 4.23 15.60
N ASN A 205 -32.42 4.81 15.39
CA ASN A 205 -32.26 6.23 15.08
C ASN A 205 -31.21 6.44 14.00
N ASP A 206 -31.32 7.58 13.32
CA ASP A 206 -30.28 8.10 12.43
C ASP A 206 -28.95 8.26 13.17
N VAL A 207 -27.86 8.05 12.43
CA VAL A 207 -26.49 8.18 12.93
C VAL A 207 -25.78 9.28 12.16
N GLN A 208 -25.13 10.17 12.88
CA GLN A 208 -24.24 11.19 12.32
C GLN A 208 -22.79 10.73 12.43
N ILE A 209 -22.01 10.90 11.37
CA ILE A 209 -20.58 10.57 11.33
C ILE A 209 -19.76 11.78 10.87
N ALA A 210 -18.59 11.95 11.48
CA ALA A 210 -17.62 12.97 11.16
C ALA A 210 -16.18 12.47 11.38
N ASP A 211 -15.21 13.22 10.85
CA ASP A 211 -13.77 13.09 11.11
C ASP A 211 -13.25 11.67 10.82
N VAL A 212 -13.55 11.16 9.63
CA VAL A 212 -13.18 9.80 9.23
C VAL A 212 -11.69 9.71 8.88
N ILE A 213 -11.01 8.73 9.46
CA ILE A 213 -9.60 8.44 9.25
C ILE A 213 -9.44 6.96 8.91
N TYR A 214 -8.70 6.71 7.84
CA TYR A 214 -8.24 5.40 7.43
C TYR A 214 -6.74 5.29 7.64
N TYR A 215 -6.33 4.35 8.48
CA TYR A 215 -4.93 3.94 8.58
C TYR A 215 -4.82 2.52 8.05
N ILE A 216 -3.98 2.32 7.04
CA ILE A 216 -3.83 1.04 6.34
C ILE A 216 -2.38 0.63 6.43
N GLU A 217 -2.14 -0.54 7.01
CA GLU A 217 -0.83 -1.18 7.09
C GLU A 217 -0.86 -2.47 6.27
N LYS A 218 0.08 -2.60 5.34
CA LYS A 218 0.34 -3.88 4.69
C LYS A 218 1.15 -4.75 5.65
N THR A 219 0.58 -5.87 6.08
CA THR A 219 1.21 -6.76 7.07
C THR A 219 2.02 -7.88 6.43
N TYR A 220 1.51 -8.45 5.34
CA TYR A 220 2.19 -9.51 4.59
C TYR A 220 2.03 -9.29 3.10
N THR A 221 3.05 -9.68 2.35
CA THR A 221 2.97 -9.71 0.89
C THR A 221 2.57 -11.11 0.45
N GLY A 222 1.62 -11.22 -0.48
CA GLY A 222 1.17 -12.48 -1.02
C GLY A 222 2.29 -13.23 -1.73
N ASN A 223 2.34 -14.55 -1.57
CA ASN A 223 3.31 -15.40 -2.27
C ASN A 223 3.06 -15.33 -3.80
N ILE A 224 4.13 -15.48 -4.57
CA ILE A 224 4.08 -15.57 -6.04
C ILE A 224 3.48 -16.92 -6.45
#